data_AF-A0A3A5VSL3-F1
#
_entry.id   AF-A0A3A5VSL3-F1
#
_cell.length_a   1.000
_cell.length_b   1.000
_cell.length_c   1.000
_cell.angle_alpha   90.00
_cell.angle_beta   90.00
_cell.angle_gamma   90.00
#
_symmetry.space_group_name_H-M   'P 1'
#
loop_
_entity.id
_entity.type
_entity.pdbx_description
1 polymer ?
#
loop_
_entity_poly.entity_id
_entity_poly.type
_entity_poly.pdbx_seq_one_letter_code
_entity_poly.pdbx_strand_id
1 'polypeptide(L)'
;MGVDVRRDKPKSGAVGMPALLASMGPLFELNSACVIATSVGSSADIMGSQRVIEHLEGWFGFGLTVPTNGGEWLREKLEAIAPSVKEDLVKEMTGTHDAFYM
;
A
#
# COMPACT_ATOMS: atom_id res chain seq x y z
N MET A 1 19.13 -2.82 12.02
CA MET A 1 17.78 -2.54 12.54
C MET A 1 16.95 -3.79 12.35
N GLY A 2 16.34 -4.34 13.42
CA GLY A 2 15.60 -5.61 13.36
C GLY A 2 14.09 -5.38 13.32
N VAL A 3 13.34 -6.27 12.64
CA VAL A 3 11.88 -6.26 12.58
C VAL A 3 11.31 -6.68 13.95
N ASP A 4 10.28 -5.99 14.46
CA ASP A 4 9.58 -6.37 15.70
C ASP A 4 8.81 -7.68 15.46
N VAL A 5 9.29 -8.79 16.06
CA VAL A 5 8.66 -10.12 15.97
C VAL A 5 7.98 -10.42 17.30
N ARG A 6 6.64 -10.38 17.31
CA ARG A 6 5.81 -10.75 18.46
C ARG A 6 5.72 -12.27 18.59
N ARG A 7 5.74 -12.77 19.84
CA ARG A 7 5.73 -14.21 20.16
C ARG A 7 4.55 -14.66 21.03
N ASP A 8 3.72 -13.71 21.50
CA ASP A 8 2.70 -13.93 22.52
C ASP A 8 1.27 -14.02 21.95
N LYS A 9 0.81 -12.97 21.25
CA LYS A 9 -0.54 -12.98 20.65
C LYS A 9 -0.66 -12.05 19.43
N PRO A 10 -1.39 -12.44 18.38
CA PRO A 10 -1.65 -11.57 17.25
C PRO A 10 -2.59 -10.43 17.66
N LYS A 11 -2.27 -9.19 17.28
CA LYS A 11 -3.17 -8.02 17.44
C LYS A 11 -4.28 -7.98 16.39
N SER A 12 -4.10 -8.69 15.29
CA SER A 12 -4.98 -8.71 14.12
C SER A 12 -4.71 -9.98 13.30
N GLY A 13 -5.58 -10.28 12.33
CA GLY A 13 -5.45 -11.40 11.41
C GLY A 13 -5.24 -10.93 9.97
N ALA A 14 -4.64 -11.81 9.16
CA ALA A 14 -4.63 -11.71 7.71
C ALA A 14 -5.54 -12.79 7.13
N VAL A 15 -6.19 -12.50 6.01
CA VAL A 15 -7.12 -13.43 5.33
C VAL A 15 -6.71 -13.65 3.88
N GLY A 16 -7.25 -14.71 3.28
CA GLY A 16 -6.98 -15.07 1.89
C GLY A 16 -5.76 -15.96 1.72
N MET A 17 -5.39 -16.20 0.46
CA MET A 17 -4.36 -17.18 0.09
C MET A 17 -2.98 -16.92 0.72
N PRO A 18 -2.44 -15.70 0.74
CA PRO A 18 -1.12 -15.46 1.35
C PRO A 18 -1.09 -15.79 2.85
N ALA A 19 -2.17 -15.44 3.56
CA ALA A 19 -2.29 -15.73 4.99
C ALA A 19 -2.42 -17.23 5.26
N LEU A 20 -3.19 -17.96 4.44
CA LEU A 20 -3.33 -19.40 4.53
C LEU A 20 -1.99 -20.12 4.27
N LEU A 21 -1.28 -19.75 3.20
CA LEU A 21 0.02 -20.36 2.89
C LEU A 21 1.05 -20.09 3.99
N ALA A 22 1.08 -18.85 4.50
CA ALA A 22 1.95 -18.49 5.61
C ALA A 22 1.63 -19.28 6.88
N SER A 23 0.35 -19.49 7.20
CA SER A 23 -0.06 -20.26 8.39
C SER A 23 0.14 -21.77 8.24
N MET A 24 0.14 -22.30 7.01
CA MET A 24 0.41 -23.71 6.75
C MET A 24 1.90 -24.06 6.82
N GLY A 25 2.82 -23.12 6.55
CA GLY A 25 4.26 -23.39 6.55
C GLY A 25 4.76 -24.14 7.78
N PRO A 26 4.45 -23.70 9.02
CA PRO A 26 4.86 -24.40 10.24
C PRO A 26 4.33 -25.84 10.36
N LEU A 27 3.16 -26.15 9.78
CA LEU A 27 2.59 -27.50 9.78
C LEU A 27 3.41 -28.48 8.94
N PHE A 28 4.16 -27.97 7.97
CA PHE A 28 5.02 -28.75 7.07
C PHE A 28 6.51 -28.48 7.32
N GLU A 29 6.85 -27.88 8.47
CA GLU A 29 8.23 -27.53 8.83
C GLU A 29 8.94 -26.61 7.80
N LEU A 30 8.15 -25.77 7.11
CA LEU A 30 8.65 -24.79 6.14
C LEU A 30 8.73 -23.38 6.76
N ASN A 31 9.84 -22.69 6.51
CA ASN A 31 9.97 -21.27 6.83
C ASN A 31 9.02 -20.47 5.92
N SER A 32 7.98 -19.90 6.50
CA SER A 32 6.98 -19.09 5.81
C SER A 32 6.78 -17.74 6.50
N ALA A 33 6.46 -16.72 5.71
CA ALA A 33 6.11 -15.40 6.21
C ALA A 33 5.03 -14.76 5.33
N CYS A 34 4.22 -13.89 5.92
CA CYS A 34 3.25 -13.05 5.20
C CYS A 34 3.69 -11.59 5.34
N VAL A 35 3.99 -10.94 4.22
CA VAL A 35 4.41 -9.54 4.17
C VAL A 35 3.23 -8.71 3.71
N ILE A 36 2.89 -7.66 4.47
CA ILE A 36 1.73 -6.81 4.22
C ILE A 36 2.20 -5.36 4.18
N ALA A 37 1.87 -4.64 3.11
CA ALA A 37 2.02 -3.20 3.03
C ALA A 37 0.69 -2.49 3.31
N THR A 38 0.73 -1.46 4.14
CA THR A 38 -0.43 -0.61 4.42
C THR A 38 -0.81 0.18 3.17
N SER A 39 -2.10 0.15 2.80
CA SER A 39 -2.65 0.90 1.67
C SER A 39 -3.99 1.54 2.05
N VAL A 40 -4.50 2.46 1.21
CA VAL A 40 -5.85 3.04 1.33
C VAL A 40 -6.94 1.97 1.08
N GLY A 41 -6.61 0.92 0.34
CA GLY A 41 -7.46 -0.27 0.16
C GLY A 41 -8.60 -0.13 -0.85
N SER A 42 -8.80 1.05 -1.45
CA SER A 42 -9.83 1.31 -2.45
C SER A 42 -9.37 1.17 -3.91
N SER A 43 -8.06 1.05 -4.15
CA SER A 43 -7.49 1.06 -5.50
C SER A 43 -6.12 0.36 -5.57
N ALA A 44 -5.61 0.20 -6.78
CA ALA A 44 -4.25 -0.28 -7.00
C ALA A 44 -3.21 0.71 -6.45
N ASP A 45 -2.35 0.23 -5.56
CA ASP A 45 -1.35 1.04 -4.88
C ASP A 45 0.08 0.64 -5.31
N ILE A 46 0.63 1.42 -6.25
CA ILE A 46 1.99 1.18 -6.73
C ILE A 46 3.03 1.47 -5.66
N MET A 47 2.80 2.44 -4.77
CA MET A 47 3.73 2.81 -3.71
C MET A 47 3.76 1.74 -2.62
N GLY A 48 2.61 1.13 -2.32
CA GLY A 48 2.50 -0.08 -1.50
C GLY A 48 3.32 -1.22 -2.08
N SER A 49 3.13 -1.51 -3.37
CA SER A 49 3.86 -2.57 -4.07
C SER A 49 5.38 -2.32 -4.10
N GLN A 50 5.80 -1.07 -4.36
CA GLN A 50 7.21 -0.68 -4.37
C GLN A 50 7.87 -0.87 -2.99
N ARG A 51 7.19 -0.49 -1.90
CA ARG A 51 7.70 -0.73 -0.55
C ARG A 51 7.90 -2.22 -0.24
N VAL A 52 7.00 -3.09 -0.72
CA VAL A 52 7.15 -4.55 -0.52
C VAL A 52 8.38 -5.07 -1.25
N ILE A 53 8.58 -4.71 -2.53
CA ILE A 53 9.73 -5.21 -3.29
C ILE A 53 11.06 -4.68 -2.75
N GLU A 54 11.11 -3.42 -2.33
CA GLU A 54 12.27 -2.82 -1.64
C GLU A 54 12.65 -3.57 -0.37
N HIS A 55 11.65 -3.94 0.45
CA HIS A 55 11.90 -4.68 1.70
C HIS A 55 12.31 -6.13 1.44
N LEU A 56 11.69 -6.80 0.46
CA LEU A 56 12.08 -8.17 0.09
C LEU A 56 13.53 -8.21 -0.42
N GLU A 57 13.92 -7.26 -1.26
CA GLU A 57 15.30 -7.14 -1.72
C GLU A 57 16.24 -6.81 -0.57
N GLY A 58 15.87 -5.88 0.32
CA GLY A 58 16.67 -5.53 1.49
C GLY A 58 16.85 -6.68 2.49
N TRP A 59 15.87 -7.58 2.63
CA TRP A 59 15.96 -8.73 3.54
C TRP A 59 16.72 -9.91 2.97
N PHE A 60 16.52 -10.21 1.68
CA PHE A 60 16.95 -11.47 1.09
C PHE A 60 17.97 -11.33 -0.04
N GLY A 61 18.15 -10.14 -0.62
CA GLY A 61 19.15 -9.88 -1.67
C GLY A 61 18.92 -10.72 -2.93
N PHE A 62 17.68 -10.75 -3.44
CA PHE A 62 17.29 -11.58 -4.58
C PHE A 62 17.76 -11.03 -5.93
N GLY A 63 18.30 -9.81 -5.99
CA GLY A 63 18.65 -9.12 -7.23
C GLY A 63 17.43 -8.65 -7.99
N LEU A 64 16.34 -8.31 -7.29
CA LEU A 64 15.11 -7.81 -7.90
C LEU A 64 15.31 -6.39 -8.46
N THR A 65 14.74 -6.15 -9.64
CA THR A 65 14.64 -4.79 -10.18
C THR A 65 13.62 -4.01 -9.36
N VAL A 66 14.12 -3.16 -8.46
CA VAL A 66 13.29 -2.24 -7.67
C VAL A 66 12.91 -1.04 -8.55
N PRO A 67 11.61 -0.78 -8.79
CA PRO A 67 11.17 0.40 -9.51
C PRO A 67 11.54 1.66 -8.73
N THR A 68 12.16 2.66 -9.37
CA THR A 68 12.53 3.93 -8.72
C THR A 68 11.59 5.08 -9.06
N ASN A 69 10.77 4.93 -10.10
CA ASN A 69 9.92 5.99 -10.65
C ASN A 69 8.41 5.70 -10.52
N GLY A 70 8.00 4.85 -9.56
CA GLY A 70 6.59 4.48 -9.38
C GLY A 70 5.66 5.67 -9.14
N GLY A 71 6.15 6.71 -8.45
CA GLY A 71 5.41 7.95 -8.22
C GLY A 71 5.19 8.79 -9.48
N GLU A 72 6.20 8.89 -10.35
CA GLU A 72 6.08 9.61 -11.63
C GLU A 72 5.07 8.93 -12.55
N TRP A 73 5.17 7.60 -12.66
CA TRP A 73 4.21 6.80 -13.42
C TRP A 73 2.78 6.97 -12.92
N LEU A 74 2.59 6.95 -11.59
CA LEU A 74 1.27 7.14 -11.00
C LEU A 74 0.73 8.54 -11.33
N ARG A 75 1.57 9.57 -11.21
CA ARG A 75 1.19 10.95 -11.53
C ARG A 75 0.74 11.08 -12.98
N GLU A 76 1.54 10.59 -13.93
CA GLU A 76 1.21 10.63 -15.36
C GLU A 76 -0.11 9.91 -15.66
N LYS A 77 -0.31 8.73 -15.05
CA LYS A 77 -1.54 7.96 -15.21
C LYS A 77 -2.75 8.69 -14.63
N LEU A 78 -2.61 9.32 -13.47
CA LEU A 78 -3.67 10.11 -12.86
C LEU A 78 -4.00 11.35 -13.70
N GLU A 79 -2.99 12.04 -14.23
CA GLU A 79 -3.17 13.19 -15.13
C GLU A 79 -3.90 12.79 -16.43
N ALA A 80 -3.63 11.61 -16.98
CA ALA A 80 -4.31 11.09 -18.17
C ALA A 80 -5.78 10.72 -17.92
N ILE A 81 -6.13 10.32 -16.69
CA ILE A 81 -7.51 9.94 -16.31
C ILE A 81 -8.30 11.14 -15.78
N ALA A 82 -7.61 12.18 -15.29
CA ALA A 82 -8.24 13.35 -14.70
C ALA A 82 -9.18 14.04 -15.71
N PRO A 83 -10.41 14.39 -15.31
CA PRO A 83 -11.32 15.14 -16.16
C PRO A 83 -10.72 16.52 -16.49
N SER A 84 -10.94 16.97 -17.73
CA SER A 84 -10.45 18.26 -18.23
C SER A 84 -11.07 19.45 -17.51
N VAL A 85 -12.29 19.28 -16.98
CA VAL A 85 -12.96 20.24 -16.10
C VAL A 85 -12.64 19.85 -14.65
N LYS A 86 -11.74 20.63 -14.02
CA LYS A 86 -11.46 20.49 -12.59
C LYS A 86 -12.56 21.22 -11.81
N GLU A 87 -13.55 20.49 -11.33
CA GLU A 87 -14.35 20.98 -10.20
C GLU A 87 -13.43 21.08 -8.98
N ASP A 88 -13.15 22.31 -8.56
CA ASP A 88 -12.34 22.59 -7.39
C ASP A 88 -13.19 22.41 -6.14
N LEU A 89 -13.38 21.13 -5.76
CA LEU A 89 -14.14 20.73 -4.59
C LEU A 89 -13.55 21.30 -3.29
N VAL A 90 -12.25 21.62 -3.27
CA VAL A 90 -11.59 22.26 -2.12
C VAL A 90 -12.07 23.70 -1.99
N LYS A 91 -12.12 24.44 -3.10
CA LYS A 91 -12.66 25.81 -3.13
C LYS A 91 -14.16 25.86 -2.80
N GLU A 92 -14.92 24.84 -3.21
CA GLU A 92 -16.33 24.72 -2.84
C GLU A 92 -16.52 24.48 -1.33
N MET A 93 -15.71 23.59 -0.74
CA MET A 93 -15.74 23.31 0.71
C MET A 93 -15.16 24.45 1.57
N THR A 94 -14.27 25.27 1.00
CA THR A 94 -13.64 26.43 1.69
C THR A 94 -14.32 27.75 1.35
N GLY A 95 -15.40 27.73 0.56
CA GLY A 95 -16.27 28.86 0.32
C GLY A 95 -16.86 29.37 1.63
N THR A 96 -16.76 30.68 1.87
CA THR A 96 -17.34 31.34 3.04
C THR A 96 -18.84 31.08 3.10
N HIS A 97 -19.32 30.60 4.26
CA HIS A 97 -20.72 30.29 4.53
C HIS A 97 -21.68 31.49 4.39
N ASP A 98 -21.15 32.70 4.19
CA ASP A 98 -21.92 33.94 3.96
C ASP A 98 -22.58 34.03 2.58
N ALA A 99 -22.29 33.12 1.63
CA ALA A 99 -22.94 33.12 0.32
C ALA A 99 -24.42 32.65 0.33
N PHE A 100 -24.89 32.05 1.43
CA PHE A 100 -26.27 31.56 1.57
C PHE A 100 -27.21 32.50 2.34
N TYR A 101 -26.70 33.60 2.90
CA TYR A 101 -27.47 34.55 3.73
C TYR A 101 -27.45 36.01 3.20
N MET A 102 -27.29 36.20 1.89
CA MET A 102 -27.57 37.47 1.21
C MET A 102 -28.77 37.35 0.27
#